data_AF-A0A6N1YH08-F1
#
_entry.id   AF-A0A6N1YH08-F1
#
_cell.length_a   1.000
_cell.length_b   1.000
_cell.length_c   1.000
_cell.angle_alpha   90.00
_cell.angle_beta   90.00
_cell.angle_gamma   90.00
#
_symmetry.space_group_name_H-M   'P 1'
#
loop_
_entity.id
_entity.type
_entity.pdbx_description
1 polymer ?
#
loop_
_entity_poly.entity_id
_entity_poly.type
_entity_poly.pdbx_seq_one_letter_code
_entity_poly.pdbx_strand_id
1 'polypeptide(L)'
;MTLILQQTKAEPELVNAIKNYTKVHNEILQEVYAKAIKEFIDSFKNIAPGEHHPIFYASPSAGLTINLKLPEKLKNEAVQLATKEQSSARRLYYTALLRFALNKKLINSKEDIMHGN
;
A
#
# COMPACT_ATOMS: atom_id res chain seq x y z
N MET A 1 -17.66 14.83 0.22
CA MET A 1 -16.88 13.62 -0.17
C MET A 1 -16.52 12.89 1.12
N THR A 2 -17.04 11.69 1.35
CA THR A 2 -16.84 10.98 2.63
C THR A 2 -15.60 10.09 2.53
N LEU A 3 -14.66 10.26 3.46
CA LEU A 3 -13.50 9.37 3.57
C LEU A 3 -13.97 8.07 4.23
N ILE A 4 -13.73 6.93 3.56
CA ILE A 4 -14.11 5.61 4.06
C ILE A 4 -12.91 4.99 4.78
N LEU A 5 -13.16 4.44 5.97
CA LEU A 5 -12.15 3.74 6.74
C LEU A 5 -11.98 2.31 6.21
N GLN A 6 -10.74 1.93 5.89
CA GLN A 6 -10.34 0.59 5.45
C GLN A 6 -9.20 0.08 6.34
N GLN A 7 -9.04 -1.24 6.44
CA GLN A 7 -8.05 -1.83 7.33
C GLN A 7 -7.18 -2.86 6.60
N THR A 8 -5.87 -2.68 6.72
CA THR A 8 -4.87 -3.68 6.32
C THR A 8 -3.91 -3.97 7.47
N LYS A 9 -3.19 -5.08 7.37
CA LYS A 9 -2.10 -5.41 8.29
C LYS A 9 -0.77 -5.23 7.58
N ALA A 10 0.23 -4.77 8.32
CA ALA A 10 1.59 -4.60 7.83
C ALA A 10 2.60 -4.81 8.97
N GLU A 11 3.80 -5.17 8.60
CA GLU A 11 4.94 -5.33 9.49
C GLU A 11 5.23 -4.00 10.22
N PRO A 12 5.59 -4.04 11.52
CA PRO A 12 5.90 -2.83 12.29
C PRO A 12 6.96 -1.96 11.62
N GLU A 13 7.97 -2.58 11.00
CA GLU A 13 9.04 -1.90 10.29
C GLU A 13 8.51 -1.09 9.11
N LEU A 14 7.65 -1.68 8.27
CA LEU A 14 6.99 -0.97 7.18
C LEU A 14 6.15 0.22 7.69
N VAL A 15 5.39 0.01 8.76
CA VAL A 15 4.58 1.08 9.38
C VAL A 15 5.47 2.21 9.89
N ASN A 16 6.57 1.87 10.57
CA ASN A 16 7.50 2.83 11.14
C ASN A 16 8.29 3.58 10.06
N ALA A 17 8.68 2.90 8.98
CA ALA A 17 9.37 3.50 7.85
C ALA A 17 8.52 4.60 7.20
N ILE A 18 7.23 4.32 6.93
CA ILE A 18 6.31 5.31 6.35
C ILE A 18 6.03 6.44 7.35
N LYS A 19 5.86 6.14 8.64
CA LYS A 19 5.70 7.16 9.69
C LYS A 19 6.92 8.08 9.76
N ASN A 20 8.13 7.53 9.72
CA ASN A 20 9.35 8.33 9.75
C ASN A 20 9.46 9.21 8.50
N TYR A 21 9.16 8.67 7.32
CA TYR A 21 9.06 9.45 6.09
C TYR A 21 8.08 10.63 6.26
N THR A 22 6.89 10.41 6.79
CA THR A 22 5.91 11.50 7.00
C THR A 22 6.41 12.57 7.96
N LYS A 23 7.16 12.19 9.01
CA LYS A 23 7.76 13.15 9.94
C LYS A 23 8.88 13.96 9.29
N VAL A 24 9.77 13.31 8.54
CA VAL A 24 10.91 13.94 7.87
C VAL A 24 10.43 14.90 6.78
N HIS A 25 9.38 14.53 6.05
CA HIS A 25 8.83 15.32 4.94
C HIS A 25 7.68 16.24 5.34
N ASN A 26 7.31 16.27 6.63
CA ASN A 26 6.17 17.03 7.16
C ASN A 26 4.85 16.77 6.39
N GLU A 27 4.64 15.52 5.96
CA GLU A 27 3.43 15.07 5.24
C GLU A 27 2.43 14.41 6.22
N ILE A 28 1.13 14.46 5.91
CA ILE A 28 0.12 13.78 6.72
C ILE A 28 0.13 12.28 6.38
N LEU A 29 0.28 11.43 7.41
CA LEU A 29 0.36 9.96 7.24
C LEU A 29 -0.77 9.37 6.39
N GLN A 30 -2.00 9.84 6.58
CA GLN A 30 -3.15 9.36 5.82
C GLN A 30 -3.12 9.79 4.34
N GLU A 31 -2.59 10.98 4.05
CA GLU A 31 -2.39 11.42 2.67
C GLU A 31 -1.30 10.61 1.99
N VAL A 32 -0.21 10.31 2.69
CA VAL A 32 0.84 9.42 2.18
C VAL A 32 0.31 8.02 1.90
N TYR A 33 -0.55 7.47 2.76
CA TYR A 33 -1.21 6.20 2.49
C TYR A 33 -2.12 6.25 1.25
N ALA A 34 -2.95 7.28 1.12
CA ALA A 34 -3.82 7.44 -0.04
C ALA A 34 -2.99 7.62 -1.33
N LYS A 35 -1.91 8.40 -1.26
CA LYS A 35 -0.95 8.62 -2.35
C LYS A 35 -0.29 7.31 -2.78
N ALA A 36 0.23 6.52 -1.84
CA ALA A 36 0.82 5.22 -2.13
C ALA A 36 -0.16 4.28 -2.87
N ILE A 37 -1.41 4.23 -2.41
CA ILE A 37 -2.45 3.41 -3.05
C ILE A 37 -2.79 3.93 -4.44
N LYS A 38 -2.91 5.24 -4.60
CA LYS A 38 -3.17 5.87 -5.89
C LYS A 38 -2.02 5.60 -6.88
N GLU A 39 -0.78 5.85 -6.48
CA GLU A 39 0.41 5.59 -7.31
C GLU A 39 0.47 4.13 -7.76
N PHE A 40 0.12 3.19 -6.88
CA PHE A 40 0.06 1.77 -7.23
C PHE A 40 -1.05 1.47 -8.26
N ILE A 41 -2.25 2.00 -8.08
CA ILE A 41 -3.36 1.81 -9.03
C ILE A 41 -3.03 2.43 -10.38
N ASP A 42 -2.49 3.65 -10.40
CA ASP A 42 -2.06 4.32 -11.62
C ASP A 42 -0.93 3.53 -12.30
N SER A 43 0.04 3.02 -11.54
CA SER A 43 1.09 2.15 -12.08
C SER A 43 0.50 0.90 -12.74
N PHE A 44 -0.55 0.29 -12.19
CA PHE A 44 -1.24 -0.84 -12.79
C PHE A 44 -2.00 -0.50 -14.07
N LYS A 45 -2.64 0.67 -14.10
CA LYS A 45 -3.42 1.12 -15.27
C LYS A 45 -2.54 1.49 -16.47
N ASN A 46 -1.30 1.91 -16.21
CA ASN A 46 -0.35 2.32 -17.22
C ASN A 46 0.56 1.18 -17.72
N ILE A 47 0.34 -0.06 -17.28
CA ILE A 47 1.07 -1.23 -17.78
C ILE A 47 0.66 -1.49 -19.22
N ALA A 48 1.64 -1.58 -20.13
CA ALA A 48 1.35 -1.82 -21.53
C ALA A 48 0.69 -3.22 -21.71
N PRO A 49 -0.21 -3.39 -22.69
CA PRO A 49 -0.75 -4.70 -23.00
C PRO A 49 0.39 -5.67 -23.34
N GLY A 50 0.53 -6.74 -22.54
CA GLY A 50 1.59 -7.74 -22.67
C GLY A 50 2.73 -7.61 -21.65
N GLU A 51 2.78 -6.55 -20.84
CA GLU A 51 3.70 -6.45 -19.72
C GLU A 51 3.20 -7.19 -18.47
N HIS A 52 4.13 -7.70 -17.66
CA HIS A 52 3.80 -8.40 -16.43
C HIS A 52 3.19 -7.45 -15.39
N HIS A 53 1.99 -7.78 -14.96
CA HIS A 53 1.34 -7.10 -13.84
C HIS A 53 2.12 -7.36 -12.53
N PRO A 54 2.26 -6.35 -11.65
CA PRO A 54 2.90 -6.51 -10.36
C PRO A 54 2.22 -7.58 -9.50
N ILE A 55 3.02 -8.26 -8.69
CA ILE A 55 2.51 -9.28 -7.78
C ILE A 55 1.83 -8.61 -6.58
N PHE A 56 0.64 -9.09 -6.23
CA PHE A 56 -0.03 -8.73 -4.98
C PHE A 56 0.53 -9.55 -3.82
N TYR A 57 1.20 -8.88 -2.88
CA TYR A 57 1.69 -9.53 -1.68
C TYR A 57 0.59 -9.74 -0.66
N ALA A 58 0.66 -10.88 0.03
CA ALA A 58 -0.19 -11.14 1.18
C ALA A 58 0.22 -10.23 2.35
N SER A 59 -0.77 -9.58 2.96
CA SER A 59 -0.56 -8.88 4.24
C SER A 59 -0.21 -9.88 5.34
N PRO A 60 0.76 -9.59 6.22
CA PRO A 60 1.11 -10.49 7.31
C PRO A 60 -0.06 -10.74 8.27
N SER A 61 -0.20 -11.97 8.75
CA SER A 61 -1.23 -12.36 9.71
C SER A 61 -1.04 -11.70 11.08
N ALA A 62 0.22 -11.55 11.52
CA ALA A 62 0.63 -10.98 12.81
C ALA A 62 1.04 -9.49 12.76
N GLY A 63 0.74 -8.79 11.66
CA GLY A 63 1.12 -7.37 11.51
C GLY A 63 0.27 -6.38 12.32
N LEU A 64 0.76 -5.14 12.42
CA LEU A 64 0.02 -4.01 12.96
C LEU A 64 -1.14 -3.64 12.04
N THR A 65 -2.30 -3.36 12.63
CA THR A 65 -3.47 -2.87 11.89
C THR A 65 -3.26 -1.42 11.47
N ILE A 66 -3.19 -1.19 10.17
CA ILE A 66 -3.22 0.14 9.55
C ILE A 66 -4.67 0.50 9.22
N ASN A 67 -5.12 1.61 9.79
CA ASN A 67 -6.37 2.25 9.41
C ASN A 67 -6.11 3.26 8.28
N LEU A 68 -6.75 3.04 7.14
CA LEU A 68 -6.63 3.82 5.91
C LEU A 68 -7.90 4.65 5.73
N LYS A 69 -7.77 5.97 5.64
CA LYS A 69 -8.87 6.88 5.29
C LYS A 69 -8.75 7.24 3.82
N LEU A 70 -9.53 6.57 2.98
CA LEU A 70 -9.48 6.75 1.53
C LEU A 70 -10.71 7.49 1.02
N PRO A 71 -10.57 8.40 0.03
CA PRO A 71 -11.72 8.94 -0.66
C PRO A 71 -12.47 7.82 -1.37
N GLU A 72 -13.81 7.91 -1.40
CA GLU A 72 -14.68 6.87 -1.96
C GLU A 72 -14.28 6.46 -3.39
N LYS A 73 -13.91 7.43 -4.23
CA LYS A 73 -13.44 7.18 -5.59
C LYS A 73 -12.22 6.25 -5.60
N LEU A 74 -11.18 6.58 -4.83
CA LEU A 74 -9.96 5.77 -4.75
C LEU A 74 -10.23 4.38 -4.15
N LYS A 75 -11.13 4.28 -3.15
CA LYS A 75 -11.57 2.99 -2.62
C LYS A 75 -12.20 2.13 -3.70
N ASN A 76 -13.12 2.69 -4.48
CA ASN A 76 -13.82 1.96 -5.54
C ASN A 76 -12.82 1.50 -6.63
N GLU A 77 -11.87 2.35 -7.01
CA GLU A 77 -10.81 1.99 -7.95
C GLU A 77 -9.91 0.85 -7.42
N ALA A 78 -9.54 0.91 -6.15
CA ALA A 78 -8.77 -0.16 -5.50
C ALA A 78 -9.55 -1.48 -5.49
N VAL A 79 -10.83 -1.45 -5.11
CA VAL A 79 -11.67 -2.66 -5.07
C VAL A 79 -11.85 -3.25 -6.47
N GLN A 80 -12.11 -2.42 -7.48
CA GLN A 80 -12.23 -2.89 -8.86
C GLN A 80 -10.95 -3.52 -9.38
N LEU A 81 -9.79 -2.90 -9.12
CA LEU A 81 -8.49 -3.47 -9.50
C LEU A 81 -8.23 -4.80 -8.78
N ALA A 82 -8.47 -4.86 -7.48
CA ALA A 82 -8.30 -6.09 -6.71
C ALA A 82 -9.19 -7.22 -7.25
N THR A 83 -10.46 -6.94 -7.54
CA THR A 83 -11.38 -7.93 -8.13
C THR A 83 -10.91 -8.40 -9.50
N LYS A 84 -10.49 -7.47 -10.37
CA LYS A 84 -9.97 -7.79 -11.72
C LYS A 84 -8.77 -8.75 -11.65
N GLU A 85 -7.88 -8.52 -10.69
CA GLU A 85 -6.66 -9.31 -10.48
C GLU A 85 -6.89 -10.51 -9.54
N GLN A 86 -8.16 -10.90 -9.28
CA GLN A 86 -8.55 -12.02 -8.42
C GLN A 86 -7.90 -11.99 -7.03
N SER A 87 -7.76 -10.78 -6.48
CA SER A 87 -7.13 -10.51 -5.19
C SER A 87 -8.06 -9.73 -4.28
N SER A 88 -7.66 -9.54 -3.02
CA SER A 88 -8.43 -8.75 -2.06
C SER A 88 -7.90 -7.32 -1.97
N ALA A 89 -8.81 -6.37 -1.72
CA ALA A 89 -8.44 -4.97 -1.52
C ALA A 89 -7.40 -4.81 -0.39
N ARG A 90 -7.46 -5.66 0.65
CA ARG A 90 -6.45 -5.69 1.73
C ARG A 90 -5.04 -6.00 1.21
N ARG A 91 -4.90 -6.99 0.33
CA ARG A 91 -3.61 -7.34 -0.30
C ARG A 91 -3.11 -6.21 -1.19
N LEU A 92 -4.00 -5.58 -1.95
CA LEU A 92 -3.68 -4.39 -2.73
C LEU A 92 -3.15 -3.26 -1.86
N TYR A 93 -3.85 -2.90 -0.79
CA TYR A 93 -3.41 -1.82 0.10
C TYR A 93 -2.04 -2.11 0.71
N TYR A 94 -1.82 -3.33 1.18
CA TYR A 94 -0.53 -3.74 1.71
C TYR A 94 0.58 -3.64 0.65
N THR A 95 0.34 -4.18 -0.54
CA THR A 95 1.28 -4.16 -1.66
C THR A 95 1.63 -2.73 -2.07
N ALA A 96 0.65 -1.85 -2.12
CA ALA A 96 0.84 -0.44 -2.44
C ALA A 96 1.75 0.26 -1.43
N LEU A 97 1.51 0.05 -0.13
CA LEU A 97 2.34 0.60 0.94
C LEU A 97 3.77 0.06 0.89
N LEU A 98 3.91 -1.25 0.69
CA LEU A 98 5.20 -1.91 0.57
C LEU A 98 5.99 -1.36 -0.63
N ARG A 99 5.36 -1.28 -1.81
CA ARG A 99 5.99 -0.73 -3.00
C ARG A 99 6.34 0.74 -2.85
N PHE A 100 5.48 1.52 -2.21
CA PHE A 100 5.82 2.91 -1.91
C PHE A 100 7.09 3.00 -1.05
N ALA A 101 7.17 2.21 0.01
CA ALA A 101 8.36 2.18 0.87
C ALA A 101 9.62 1.72 0.12
N LEU A 102 9.53 0.70 -0.75
CA LEU A 102 10.63 0.26 -1.60
C LEU A 102 11.05 1.34 -2.61
N ASN A 103 10.09 1.94 -3.32
CA ASN A 103 10.35 2.97 -4.33
C ASN A 103 10.98 4.23 -3.72
N LYS A 104 10.59 4.58 -2.50
CA LYS A 104 11.16 5.69 -1.73
C LYS A 104 12.43 5.31 -0.97
N LYS A 105 12.91 4.06 -1.13
CA LYS A 105 14.10 3.52 -0.44
C LYS A 105 14.01 3.65 1.09
N LEU A 106 12.80 3.51 1.64
CA LEU A 106 12.57 3.52 3.10
C LEU A 106 12.89 2.16 3.73
N ILE A 107 12.82 1.10 2.92
CA ILE A 107 13.21 -0.27 3.25
C ILE A 107 14.02 -0.85 2.09
N ASN A 108 14.98 -1.72 2.38
CA ASN A 108 15.90 -2.24 1.36
C ASN A 108 15.28 -3.39 0.54
N SER A 109 14.51 -4.25 1.20
CA SER A 109 13.80 -5.35 0.55
C SER A 109 12.59 -5.77 1.39
N LYS A 110 11.72 -6.59 0.78
CA LYS A 110 10.62 -7.22 1.51
C LYS A 110 11.12 -8.27 2.51
N GLU A 111 12.26 -8.89 2.24
CA GLU A 111 12.86 -9.89 3.13
C GLU A 111 13.39 -9.26 4.42
N ASP A 112 13.89 -8.02 4.33
CA ASP A 112 14.36 -7.21 5.46
C ASP A 112 13.28 -7.09 6.56
N ILE A 113 12.03 -6.84 6.16
CA ILE A 113 10.90 -6.71 7.09
C ILE A 113 10.27 -8.05 7.52
N MET A 114 10.58 -9.15 6.82
CA MET A 114 10.04 -10.49 7.12
C MET A 114 10.95 -11.29 8.07
N HIS A 115 12.22 -10.89 8.19
CA HIS A 115 13.24 -11.50 9.04
C HIS A 115 13.63 -10.64 10.26
N GLY A 116 12.81 -9.64 10.61
CA GLY A 116 12.93 -8.90 11.87
C GLY A 116 12.91 -9.87 13.06
N ASN A 117 14.12 -10.11 13.59
CA ASN A 117 14.50 -11.04 14.65
C ASN A 117 13.75 -10.81 15.97
#